data_AF-A0A2P8DRR8-F1
#
_entry.id   AF-A0A2P8DRR8-F1
#
_cell.length_a   1.000
_cell.length_b   1.000
_cell.length_c   1.000
_cell.angle_alpha   90.00
_cell.angle_beta   90.00
_cell.angle_gamma   90.00
#
_symmetry.space_group_name_H-M   'P 1'
#
loop_
_entity.id
_entity.type
_entity.pdbx_description
1 polymer ?
#
loop_
_entity_poly.entity_id
_entity_poly.type
_entity_poly.pdbx_seq_one_letter_code
_entity_poly.pdbx_strand_id
1 'polypeptide(L)'
;MKGDEPMSTVDDYLRALEHRAREPLGPPGFTPDWRDQPLRHKVYPGIGALPFPHADPHPESHTDRDTGPRTESRTGPHADPDADPNAAAPGAARAPAADFGAAVFGPPPPPGAALPPHGLAAMLYHSHGLLDRRLRVTPNAAAEGMARYDAAVWSRGTASGGGLYPCEVYWTPGPGGPMLPGVYHYSAPRAAFHRLLAGDVTDRVRAALPDADAGADAAGFLLVTVKFWKNTYKYADFGYHVVTMDVGCLLETWRLWLRAHGAESAPSLWFDEEALNRLLGLATREESVMAVLPLGSGDAAGTPLGGRPPNGAARPAGPRPPAPAVAAAEHERSRTVTRFDTVERVHEATLAGARVPPGPEAYAAAAARTAGPAGDGGGSVALPPVQRDRLGAALPGLLRTRRSAFGTFAAAPPVPAAALGTVLACAARARGAAEAAPDGAAGPGLVRLAVLAQHVSDVAPGVYDYADRADLASSADRAGRTDHALHPAAPARGVQDLYTLDNYDLDRAAAVIAVVARPRAAAAALGPRGYRLVNAEAGMAAQNCYLAAAALGLGCGAALAFDPLGLADRFGLGPDESPLLLLMVGNERRDRADVASGLR
;
A
#
# COMPACT_ATOMS: atom_id res chain seq x y z
N MET A 1 8.55 28.88 -24.01
CA MET A 1 8.17 27.55 -24.53
C MET A 1 8.99 26.40 -23.90
N LYS A 2 9.20 26.39 -22.58
CA LYS A 2 9.79 25.24 -21.86
C LYS A 2 8.95 24.79 -20.65
N GLY A 3 7.80 25.43 -20.42
CA GLY A 3 6.92 25.17 -19.29
C GLY A 3 5.92 24.02 -19.50
N ASP A 4 5.55 23.71 -20.75
CA ASP A 4 4.47 22.76 -21.07
C ASP A 4 4.95 21.32 -21.31
N GLU A 5 6.26 21.09 -21.53
CA GLU A 5 6.81 19.79 -21.92
C GLU A 5 6.60 18.68 -20.85
N PRO A 6 6.84 18.92 -19.55
CA PRO A 6 6.57 17.92 -18.52
C PRO A 6 5.08 17.55 -18.42
N MET A 7 4.19 18.52 -18.51
CA MET A 7 2.74 18.27 -18.44
C MET A 7 2.26 17.50 -19.67
N SER A 8 2.70 17.89 -20.86
CA SER A 8 2.34 17.20 -22.10
C SER A 8 2.75 15.72 -22.08
N THR A 9 3.93 15.41 -21.54
CA THR A 9 4.41 14.02 -21.40
C THR A 9 3.49 13.16 -20.53
N VAL A 10 3.00 13.70 -19.40
CA VAL A 10 2.09 12.97 -18.51
C VAL A 10 0.69 12.87 -19.13
N ASP A 11 0.17 13.92 -19.76
CA ASP A 11 -1.13 13.87 -20.45
C ASP A 11 -1.12 12.84 -21.59
N ASP A 12 -0.06 12.79 -22.40
CA ASP A 12 0.10 11.80 -23.47
C ASP A 12 0.13 10.36 -22.91
N TYR A 13 0.86 10.13 -21.82
CA TYR A 13 0.88 8.82 -21.17
C TYR A 13 -0.49 8.43 -20.60
N LEU A 14 -1.22 9.37 -20.00
CA LEU A 14 -2.56 9.13 -19.48
C LEU A 14 -3.56 8.78 -20.60
N ARG A 15 -3.49 9.48 -21.74
CA ARG A 15 -4.30 9.14 -22.93
C ARG A 15 -3.94 7.76 -23.45
N ALA A 16 -2.65 7.42 -23.55
CA ALA A 16 -2.20 6.10 -23.97
C ALA A 16 -2.72 5.00 -23.01
N LEU A 17 -2.76 5.28 -21.71
CA LEU A 17 -3.34 4.37 -20.72
C LEU A 17 -4.85 4.15 -20.91
N GLU A 18 -5.61 5.20 -21.25
CA GLU A 18 -7.05 5.12 -21.53
C GLU A 18 -7.34 4.25 -22.77
N HIS A 19 -6.50 4.37 -23.80
CA HIS A 19 -6.67 3.67 -25.08
C HIS A 19 -5.97 2.31 -25.15
N ARG A 20 -5.26 1.88 -24.10
CA ARG A 20 -4.31 0.74 -24.13
C ARG A 20 -4.88 -0.61 -24.58
N ALA A 21 -6.18 -0.83 -24.45
CA ALA A 21 -6.83 -2.06 -24.91
C ALA A 21 -7.07 -2.09 -26.42
N ARG A 22 -7.07 -0.93 -27.07
CA ARG A 22 -7.26 -0.74 -28.52
C ARG A 22 -5.94 -0.45 -29.21
N GLU A 23 -5.08 0.31 -28.54
CA GLU A 23 -3.75 0.70 -28.98
C GLU A 23 -2.74 0.26 -27.91
N PRO A 24 -2.13 -0.94 -28.05
CA PRO A 24 -1.22 -1.47 -27.05
C PRO A 24 -0.08 -0.50 -26.72
N LEU A 25 0.18 -0.32 -25.43
CA LEU A 25 1.34 0.44 -24.94
C LEU A 25 2.64 -0.20 -25.43
N GLY A 26 3.65 0.64 -25.66
CA GLY A 26 4.94 0.22 -26.21
C GLY A 26 5.78 -0.66 -25.26
N PRO A 27 6.86 -1.26 -25.79
CA PRO A 27 7.20 -1.38 -27.21
C PRO A 27 6.47 -2.57 -27.87
N PRO A 28 6.04 -2.46 -29.14
CA PRO A 28 5.36 -3.55 -29.84
C PRO A 28 6.21 -4.83 -29.88
N GLY A 29 5.59 -5.97 -29.58
CA GLY A 29 6.26 -7.28 -29.61
C GLY A 29 7.21 -7.56 -28.44
N PHE A 30 7.31 -6.67 -27.45
CA PHE A 30 8.06 -6.95 -26.24
C PHE A 30 7.48 -8.17 -25.51
N THR A 31 8.35 -9.13 -25.19
CA THR A 31 7.99 -10.33 -24.43
C THR A 31 8.97 -10.49 -23.27
N PRO A 32 8.49 -10.64 -22.01
CA PRO A 32 9.37 -10.86 -20.86
C PRO A 32 10.16 -12.17 -20.99
N ASP A 33 11.48 -12.13 -20.80
CA ASP A 33 12.32 -13.35 -20.69
C ASP A 33 12.35 -13.87 -19.26
N TRP A 34 11.48 -14.82 -18.91
CA TRP A 34 11.31 -15.30 -17.51
C TRP A 34 12.56 -15.96 -16.91
N ARG A 35 13.53 -16.33 -17.75
CA ARG A 35 14.82 -16.86 -17.29
C ARG A 35 15.71 -15.73 -16.77
N ASP A 36 15.65 -14.55 -17.41
CA ASP A 36 16.42 -13.35 -17.07
C ASP A 36 15.65 -12.32 -16.22
N GLN A 37 14.61 -12.75 -15.49
CA GLN A 37 13.83 -11.86 -14.64
C GLN A 37 14.69 -11.25 -13.49
N PRO A 38 14.34 -10.03 -13.04
CA PRO A 38 15.04 -9.35 -11.95
C PRO A 38 14.85 -10.01 -10.59
N LEU A 39 15.76 -9.69 -9.67
CA LEU A 39 15.55 -10.03 -8.26
C LEU A 39 14.38 -9.23 -7.68
N ARG A 40 13.52 -9.90 -6.91
CA ARG A 40 12.40 -9.26 -6.18
C ARG A 40 12.84 -8.53 -4.92
N HIS A 41 14.14 -8.48 -4.63
CA HIS A 41 14.74 -7.78 -3.49
C HIS A 41 16.13 -7.29 -3.92
N LYS A 42 16.63 -6.19 -3.35
CA LYS A 42 18.02 -5.77 -3.57
C LYS A 42 18.99 -6.60 -2.74
N VAL A 43 20.15 -6.88 -3.30
CA VAL A 43 21.26 -7.56 -2.62
C VAL A 43 22.46 -6.65 -2.67
N TYR A 44 23.14 -6.47 -1.54
CA TYR A 44 24.38 -5.72 -1.44
C TYR A 44 25.52 -6.67 -1.05
N PRO A 45 26.27 -7.23 -2.03
CA PRO A 45 27.35 -8.16 -1.74
C PRO A 45 28.40 -7.55 -0.83
N GLY A 46 28.91 -8.34 0.12
CA GLY A 46 29.95 -7.89 1.05
C GLY A 46 29.47 -6.98 2.19
N ILE A 47 28.19 -6.57 2.21
CA ILE A 47 27.61 -5.79 3.31
C ILE A 47 26.89 -6.73 4.28
N GLY A 48 27.32 -6.71 5.54
CA GLY A 48 26.72 -7.51 6.61
C GLY A 48 25.24 -7.17 6.83
N ALA A 49 24.48 -8.16 7.31
CA ALA A 49 23.12 -7.96 7.78
C ALA A 49 23.13 -7.66 9.27
N LEU A 50 22.46 -6.58 9.66
CA LEU A 50 22.24 -6.18 11.04
C LEU A 50 20.81 -6.59 11.41
N PRO A 51 20.62 -7.45 12.42
CA PRO A 51 19.27 -7.75 12.90
C PRO A 51 18.63 -6.49 13.46
N PHE A 52 17.30 -6.50 13.56
CA PHE A 52 16.61 -5.45 14.28
C PHE A 52 17.04 -5.44 15.76
N PRO A 53 17.31 -4.27 16.36
CA PRO A 53 17.51 -4.18 17.79
C PRO A 53 16.26 -4.71 18.52
N HIS A 54 16.46 -5.65 19.44
CA HIS A 54 15.42 -6.13 20.36
C HIS A 54 14.14 -6.75 19.74
N ALA A 55 14.22 -7.31 18.53
CA ALA A 55 13.06 -7.98 17.91
C ALA A 55 13.11 -9.51 18.09
N ASP A 56 12.06 -10.09 18.67
CA ASP A 56 11.52 -11.33 18.13
C ASP A 56 10.53 -10.92 17.01
N PRO A 57 10.84 -11.17 15.72
CA PRO A 57 9.91 -10.89 14.63
C PRO A 57 8.69 -11.82 14.65
N HIS A 58 8.67 -12.82 15.54
CA HIS A 58 7.57 -13.75 15.79
C HIS A 58 7.04 -13.59 17.22
N PRO A 59 6.27 -12.53 17.54
CA PRO A 59 5.71 -12.34 18.89
C PRO A 59 4.78 -13.49 19.35
N GLU A 60 4.37 -14.39 18.43
CA GLU A 60 3.58 -15.60 18.72
C GLU A 60 4.42 -16.81 19.18
N SER A 61 5.76 -16.75 19.11
CA SER A 61 6.65 -17.85 19.52
C SER A 61 6.62 -18.09 21.03
N HIS A 62 6.20 -17.09 21.81
CA HIS A 62 5.99 -17.16 23.25
C HIS A 62 4.53 -17.52 23.59
N THR A 63 4.03 -18.62 23.05
CA THR A 63 3.11 -19.43 23.85
C THR A 63 3.98 -20.45 24.55
N ASP A 64 3.96 -20.42 25.89
CA ASP A 64 4.64 -21.37 26.77
C ASP A 64 4.16 -22.80 26.44
N ARG A 65 4.77 -23.40 25.42
CA ARG A 65 4.66 -24.82 25.13
C ARG A 65 5.79 -25.48 25.89
N ASP A 66 5.50 -25.71 27.17
CA ASP A 66 6.17 -26.71 27.97
C ASP A 66 6.21 -28.03 27.19
N THR A 67 7.30 -28.20 26.45
CA THR A 67 7.68 -29.41 25.72
C THR A 67 9.06 -29.82 26.20
N GLY A 68 9.24 -29.83 27.52
CA GLY A 68 10.29 -30.62 28.14
C GLY A 68 9.97 -32.11 28.01
N PRO A 69 10.98 -32.99 27.77
CA PRO A 69 10.76 -34.42 27.77
C PRO A 69 10.32 -34.86 29.17
N ARG A 70 9.14 -35.48 29.28
CA ARG A 70 8.63 -36.05 30.52
C ARG A 70 9.56 -37.15 31.02
N THR A 71 10.40 -36.82 32.00
CA THR A 71 11.05 -37.79 32.86
C THR A 71 10.20 -37.99 34.11
N GLU A 72 9.87 -39.26 34.36
CA GLU A 72 9.12 -39.70 35.53
C GLU A 72 9.91 -39.46 36.82
N SER A 73 9.33 -38.76 37.81
CA SER A 73 9.52 -39.10 39.24
C SER A 73 8.61 -38.31 40.19
N ARG A 74 7.65 -39.03 40.77
CA ARG A 74 7.20 -39.07 42.18
C ARG A 74 7.08 -37.78 43.04
N THR A 75 5.82 -37.64 43.54
CA THR A 75 5.36 -37.38 44.92
C THR A 75 5.42 -35.96 45.52
N GLY A 76 4.23 -35.38 45.74
CA GLY A 76 3.92 -34.31 46.70
C GLY A 76 2.41 -34.01 46.70
N PRO A 77 1.73 -33.89 47.86
CA PRO A 77 0.26 -33.89 47.94
C PRO A 77 -0.36 -32.48 47.96
N HIS A 78 -1.68 -32.44 47.66
CA HIS A 78 -2.62 -31.31 47.65
C HIS A 78 -2.70 -30.46 46.36
N ALA A 79 -3.52 -30.94 45.43
CA ALA A 79 -4.20 -30.09 44.45
C ALA A 79 -5.65 -29.87 44.92
N ASP A 80 -6.07 -28.61 44.97
CA ASP A 80 -7.44 -28.16 45.21
C ASP A 80 -8.30 -28.46 43.97
N PRO A 81 -9.40 -29.25 44.08
CA PRO A 81 -10.17 -29.68 42.92
C PRO A 81 -11.05 -28.60 42.26
N ASP A 82 -11.09 -27.36 42.79
CA ASP A 82 -11.96 -26.28 42.27
C ASP A 82 -11.23 -25.09 41.61
N ALA A 83 -9.92 -25.20 41.31
CA ALA A 83 -9.20 -24.12 40.64
C ALA A 83 -9.45 -24.10 39.11
N ASP A 84 -10.18 -23.09 38.63
CA ASP A 84 -10.39 -22.81 37.19
C ASP A 84 -9.06 -22.45 36.50
N PRO A 85 -8.61 -23.22 35.48
CA PRO A 85 -7.38 -22.94 34.74
C PRO A 85 -7.43 -21.65 33.90
N ASN A 86 -8.56 -20.94 33.84
CA ASN A 86 -8.73 -19.65 33.16
C ASN A 86 -8.82 -18.42 34.08
N ALA A 87 -8.56 -18.55 35.39
CA ALA A 87 -8.54 -17.40 36.28
C ALA A 87 -7.32 -16.50 35.99
N ALA A 88 -7.51 -15.52 35.11
CA ALA A 88 -6.53 -14.50 34.78
C ALA A 88 -6.11 -13.71 36.03
N ALA A 89 -4.80 -13.58 36.26
CA ALA A 89 -4.27 -12.69 37.27
C ALA A 89 -4.72 -11.24 37.00
N PRO A 90 -5.29 -10.52 37.99
CA PRO A 90 -5.69 -9.14 37.80
C PRO A 90 -4.45 -8.24 37.84
N GLY A 91 -4.20 -7.45 36.78
CA GLY A 91 -3.32 -6.29 36.90
C GLY A 91 -2.27 -6.02 35.82
N ALA A 92 -2.31 -6.68 34.66
CA ALA A 92 -1.57 -6.21 33.49
C ALA A 92 -2.54 -5.91 32.36
N ALA A 93 -2.82 -4.63 32.12
CA ALA A 93 -3.55 -4.19 30.94
C ALA A 93 -2.78 -4.69 29.70
N ARG A 94 -3.27 -5.76 29.07
CA ARG A 94 -2.80 -6.21 27.76
C ARG A 94 -2.96 -5.01 26.84
N ALA A 95 -1.87 -4.52 26.26
CA ALA A 95 -1.95 -3.55 25.16
C ALA A 95 -2.96 -4.12 24.14
N PRO A 96 -3.98 -3.36 23.71
CA PRO A 96 -4.97 -3.87 22.77
C PRO A 96 -4.21 -4.39 21.55
N ALA A 97 -4.46 -5.66 21.18
CA ALA A 97 -3.84 -6.25 20.00
C ALA A 97 -4.09 -5.31 18.81
N ALA A 98 -3.07 -5.10 17.98
CA ALA A 98 -3.09 -4.22 16.82
C ALA A 98 -4.21 -4.60 15.84
N ASP A 99 -5.41 -4.10 16.10
CA ASP A 99 -6.65 -4.47 15.44
C ASP A 99 -6.87 -3.66 14.16
N PHE A 100 -7.21 -4.35 13.07
CA PHE A 100 -7.54 -3.73 11.80
C PHE A 100 -8.78 -2.81 11.90
N GLY A 101 -9.83 -3.23 12.61
CA GLY A 101 -11.05 -2.42 12.78
C GLY A 101 -10.76 -1.08 13.46
N ALA A 102 -10.01 -1.12 14.57
CA ALA A 102 -9.53 0.06 15.27
C ALA A 102 -8.59 0.92 14.40
N ALA A 103 -7.69 0.30 13.63
CA ALA A 103 -6.78 1.04 12.75
C ALA A 103 -7.49 1.81 11.64
N VAL A 104 -8.61 1.30 11.12
CA VAL A 104 -9.39 1.94 10.06
C VAL A 104 -10.33 3.00 10.63
N PHE A 105 -11.14 2.63 11.63
CA PHE A 105 -12.28 3.43 12.11
C PHE A 105 -12.10 4.06 13.49
N GLY A 106 -10.99 3.77 14.17
CA GLY A 106 -10.66 4.38 15.46
C GLY A 106 -10.43 5.89 15.33
N PRO A 107 -10.40 6.62 16.46
CA PRO A 107 -9.94 8.01 16.46
C PRO A 107 -8.47 8.08 16.01
N PRO A 108 -8.01 9.23 15.49
CA PRO A 108 -6.59 9.46 15.32
C PRO A 108 -5.88 9.40 16.68
N PRO A 109 -4.66 8.83 16.75
CA PRO A 109 -3.87 8.86 17.97
C PRO A 109 -3.43 10.28 18.33
N PRO A 110 -3.01 10.53 19.59
CA PRO A 110 -2.50 11.82 19.99
C PRO A 110 -1.24 12.20 19.20
N PRO A 111 -1.03 13.49 18.88
CA PRO A 111 0.18 13.96 18.22
C PRO A 111 1.45 13.56 18.97
N GLY A 112 2.49 13.16 18.24
CA GLY A 112 3.78 12.76 18.82
C GLY A 112 3.83 11.33 19.34
N ALA A 113 2.74 10.57 19.29
CA ALA A 113 2.78 9.16 19.65
C ALA A 113 3.64 8.36 18.65
N ALA A 114 4.60 7.61 19.19
CA ALA A 114 5.54 6.85 18.37
C ALA A 114 5.32 5.34 18.49
N LEU A 115 5.92 4.62 17.55
CA LEU A 115 5.95 3.18 17.59
C LEU A 115 6.69 2.65 18.83
N PRO A 116 6.25 1.52 19.40
CA PRO A 116 7.03 0.81 20.40
C PRO A 116 8.39 0.39 19.80
N PRO A 117 9.41 0.09 20.64
CA PRO A 117 10.78 -0.19 20.18
C PRO A 117 10.91 -1.28 19.11
N HIS A 118 10.05 -2.31 19.12
CA HIS A 118 9.99 -3.39 18.13
C HIS A 118 8.98 -3.14 17.01
N GLY A 119 8.17 -2.08 17.11
CA GLY A 119 7.05 -1.79 16.20
C GLY A 119 7.50 -1.55 14.77
N LEU A 120 8.65 -0.89 14.56
CA LEU A 120 9.22 -0.69 13.22
C LEU A 120 9.67 -2.01 12.57
N ALA A 121 10.32 -2.87 13.34
CA ALA A 121 10.79 -4.18 12.86
C ALA A 121 9.62 -5.05 12.40
N ALA A 122 8.62 -5.17 13.26
CA ALA A 122 7.41 -5.93 12.97
C ALA A 122 6.64 -5.31 11.80
N MET A 123 6.53 -3.98 11.71
CA MET A 123 5.91 -3.31 10.57
C MET A 123 6.60 -3.66 9.25
N LEU A 124 7.93 -3.57 9.19
CA LEU A 124 8.70 -3.87 7.98
C LEU A 124 8.61 -5.34 7.60
N TYR A 125 8.69 -6.26 8.58
CA TYR A 125 8.53 -7.68 8.34
C TYR A 125 7.13 -8.04 7.84
N HIS A 126 6.08 -7.61 8.54
CA HIS A 126 4.71 -7.94 8.17
C HIS A 126 4.20 -7.23 6.93
N SER A 127 4.75 -6.07 6.56
CA SER A 127 4.41 -5.41 5.28
C SER A 127 5.23 -5.96 4.11
N HIS A 128 6.54 -6.10 4.28
CA HIS A 128 7.48 -6.23 3.16
C HIS A 128 8.45 -7.43 3.28
N GLY A 129 8.42 -8.17 4.39
CA GLY A 129 9.14 -9.44 4.54
C GLY A 129 8.50 -10.58 3.73
N LEU A 130 9.25 -11.67 3.57
CA LEU A 130 8.72 -12.90 2.96
C LEU A 130 7.88 -13.64 4.01
N LEU A 131 6.55 -13.65 3.83
CA LEU A 131 5.63 -14.17 4.84
C LEU A 131 5.21 -15.61 4.62
N ASP A 132 4.93 -15.97 3.37
CA ASP A 132 4.47 -17.32 3.04
C ASP A 132 4.90 -17.69 1.62
N ARG A 133 5.09 -18.99 1.36
CA ARG A 133 5.35 -19.49 0.02
C ARG A 133 4.02 -19.71 -0.69
N ARG A 134 3.87 -19.16 -1.90
CA ARG A 134 2.65 -19.34 -2.69
C ARG A 134 2.59 -20.75 -3.25
N LEU A 135 1.89 -21.64 -2.53
CA LEU A 135 1.68 -23.04 -2.91
C LEU A 135 0.24 -23.38 -3.30
N ARG A 136 -0.65 -22.39 -3.24
CA ARG A 136 -2.05 -22.57 -3.63
C ARG A 136 -2.20 -22.70 -5.13
N VAL A 137 -2.94 -23.71 -5.55
CA VAL A 137 -3.27 -23.92 -6.97
C VAL A 137 -4.36 -22.95 -7.40
N THR A 138 -4.04 -22.08 -8.35
CA THR A 138 -4.97 -21.14 -8.98
C THR A 138 -4.73 -21.09 -10.49
N PRO A 139 -5.68 -20.60 -11.29
CA PRO A 139 -5.48 -20.30 -12.72
C PRO A 139 -4.28 -19.39 -13.03
N ASN A 140 -3.77 -18.64 -12.05
CA ASN A 140 -2.61 -17.77 -12.20
C ASN A 140 -1.28 -18.42 -11.76
N ALA A 141 -1.30 -19.62 -11.19
CA ALA A 141 -0.11 -20.26 -10.63
C ALA A 141 0.68 -21.04 -11.69
N ALA A 142 1.97 -20.74 -11.83
CA ALA A 142 2.88 -21.57 -12.61
C ALA A 142 3.28 -22.81 -11.80
N ALA A 143 3.07 -24.01 -12.36
CA ALA A 143 3.40 -25.28 -11.71
C ALA A 143 4.87 -25.35 -11.23
N GLU A 144 5.78 -24.75 -11.99
CA GLU A 144 7.21 -24.73 -11.69
C GLU A 144 7.53 -24.03 -10.36
N GLY A 145 6.90 -22.88 -10.08
CA GLY A 145 7.14 -22.12 -8.85
C GLY A 145 6.61 -22.82 -7.59
N MET A 146 5.63 -23.71 -7.74
CA MET A 146 5.13 -24.55 -6.65
C MET A 146 6.03 -25.77 -6.40
N ALA A 147 6.57 -26.37 -7.46
CA ALA A 147 7.39 -27.57 -7.36
C ALA A 147 8.85 -27.29 -6.93
N ARG A 148 9.43 -26.17 -7.39
CA ARG A 148 10.87 -25.87 -7.23
C ARG A 148 11.14 -24.76 -6.23
N TYR A 149 12.16 -24.95 -5.39
CA TYR A 149 12.57 -23.96 -4.40
C TYR A 149 13.27 -22.75 -5.04
N ASP A 150 14.11 -22.97 -6.04
CA ASP A 150 14.83 -21.91 -6.77
C ASP A 150 13.91 -21.04 -7.64
N ALA A 151 12.69 -21.52 -7.92
CA ALA A 151 11.64 -20.77 -8.59
C ALA A 151 10.50 -20.33 -7.63
N ALA A 152 10.69 -20.49 -6.32
CA ALA A 152 9.63 -20.24 -5.34
C ALA A 152 9.16 -18.79 -5.36
N VAL A 153 7.84 -18.63 -5.38
CA VAL A 153 7.18 -17.33 -5.26
C VAL A 153 6.73 -17.15 -3.81
N TRP A 154 7.16 -16.04 -3.19
CA TRP A 154 6.77 -15.68 -1.84
C TRP A 154 5.70 -14.58 -1.85
N SER A 155 4.74 -14.66 -0.94
CA SER A 155 3.84 -13.57 -0.61
C SER A 155 4.50 -12.62 0.40
N ARG A 156 4.01 -11.38 0.39
CA ARG A 156 4.32 -10.34 1.36
C ARG A 156 2.99 -9.75 1.83
N GLY A 157 3.00 -9.09 2.98
CA GLY A 157 1.81 -8.44 3.51
C GLY A 157 1.47 -7.11 2.83
N THR A 158 2.00 -6.83 1.65
CA THR A 158 1.56 -5.72 0.81
C THR A 158 1.23 -6.23 -0.58
N ALA A 159 0.06 -5.82 -1.11
CA ALA A 159 -0.31 -6.12 -2.48
C ALA A 159 0.68 -5.47 -3.46
N SER A 160 1.02 -6.18 -4.53
CA SER A 160 1.91 -5.67 -5.57
C SER A 160 1.51 -6.24 -6.92
N GLY A 161 1.50 -5.39 -7.95
CA GLY A 161 1.23 -5.77 -9.33
C GLY A 161 2.11 -6.94 -9.79
N GLY A 162 1.46 -8.05 -10.13
CA GLY A 162 2.15 -9.28 -10.55
C GLY A 162 2.97 -9.98 -9.46
N GLY A 163 2.95 -9.51 -8.21
CA GLY A 163 3.80 -10.02 -7.14
C GLY A 163 5.29 -9.78 -7.38
N LEU A 164 5.64 -8.66 -8.04
CA LEU A 164 7.01 -8.33 -8.43
C LEU A 164 7.75 -7.52 -7.37
N TYR A 165 7.02 -6.85 -6.47
CA TYR A 165 7.56 -6.11 -5.33
C TYR A 165 8.64 -5.08 -5.73
N PRO A 166 8.27 -4.07 -6.52
CA PRO A 166 9.21 -3.06 -7.03
C PRO A 166 9.68 -2.06 -5.98
N CYS A 167 8.91 -1.90 -4.90
CA CYS A 167 9.24 -0.99 -3.82
C CYS A 167 10.44 -1.52 -3.02
N GLU A 168 11.40 -0.64 -2.72
CA GLU A 168 12.51 -0.92 -1.79
C GLU A 168 12.48 0.10 -0.66
N VAL A 169 12.88 -0.36 0.54
CA VAL A 169 12.74 0.43 1.77
C VAL A 169 14.10 0.77 2.34
N TYR A 170 14.34 2.06 2.53
CA TYR A 170 15.49 2.59 3.22
C TYR A 170 15.07 3.26 4.52
N TRP A 171 15.91 3.20 5.55
CA TRP A 171 15.69 3.83 6.83
C TRP A 171 16.87 4.73 7.19
N THR A 172 16.57 5.97 7.59
CA THR A 172 17.53 6.94 8.09
C THR A 172 17.23 7.25 9.55
N PRO A 173 17.72 6.43 10.51
CA PRO A 173 17.55 6.71 11.93
C PRO A 173 18.23 8.02 12.31
N GLY A 174 17.55 8.83 13.11
CA GLY A 174 18.08 10.03 13.73
C GLY A 174 18.94 9.75 14.95
N PRO A 175 19.60 10.78 15.49
CA PRO A 175 20.42 10.68 16.68
C PRO A 175 19.54 10.38 17.89
N GLY A 176 19.98 9.47 18.77
CA GLY A 176 19.26 9.09 19.99
C GLY A 176 18.34 7.88 19.85
N GLY A 177 18.15 7.33 18.65
CA GLY A 177 17.47 6.04 18.44
C GLY A 177 18.35 4.84 18.80
N PRO A 178 17.78 3.62 18.85
CA PRO A 178 18.51 2.38 19.19
C PRO A 178 19.51 1.96 18.10
N MET A 179 19.52 2.64 16.95
CA MET A 179 20.41 2.37 15.83
C MET A 179 21.31 3.56 15.58
N LEU A 180 22.58 3.28 15.26
CA LEU A 180 23.54 4.33 14.92
C LEU A 180 23.04 5.10 13.68
N PRO A 181 23.18 6.43 13.65
CA PRO A 181 22.79 7.22 12.48
C PRO A 181 23.48 6.74 11.19
N GLY A 182 22.70 6.71 10.10
CA GLY A 182 23.15 6.20 8.82
C GLY A 182 22.02 6.08 7.79
N VAL A 183 22.32 5.40 6.69
CA VAL A 183 21.33 4.91 5.72
C VAL A 183 21.35 3.40 5.76
N TYR A 184 20.18 2.81 5.99
CA TYR A 184 19.98 1.36 6.07
C TYR A 184 19.02 0.93 4.98
N HIS A 185 19.31 -0.17 4.28
CA HIS A 185 18.37 -0.83 3.37
C HIS A 185 17.75 -2.05 4.04
N TYR A 186 16.43 -2.22 3.93
CA TYR A 186 15.72 -3.38 4.48
C TYR A 186 15.81 -4.58 3.53
N SER A 187 16.44 -5.66 4.01
CA SER A 187 16.57 -6.93 3.29
C SER A 187 15.39 -7.83 3.59
N ALA A 188 14.40 -7.85 2.69
CA ALA A 188 13.23 -8.71 2.81
C ALA A 188 13.55 -10.21 3.02
N PRO A 189 14.53 -10.83 2.33
CA PRO A 189 14.87 -12.25 2.55
C PRO A 189 15.52 -12.53 3.91
N ARG A 190 16.18 -11.54 4.51
CA ARG A 190 16.88 -11.71 5.80
C ARG A 190 16.10 -11.15 6.98
N ALA A 191 15.00 -10.43 6.74
CA ALA A 191 14.30 -9.63 7.73
C ALA A 191 15.27 -8.80 8.60
N ALA A 192 16.22 -8.12 7.93
CA ALA A 192 17.34 -7.45 8.56
C ALA A 192 17.73 -6.20 7.76
N PHE A 193 18.61 -5.36 8.32
CA PHE A 193 19.11 -4.17 7.64
C PHE A 193 20.54 -4.33 7.10
N HIS A 194 20.81 -3.73 5.95
CA HIS A 194 22.17 -3.47 5.46
C HIS A 194 22.51 -2.00 5.68
N ARG A 195 23.53 -1.69 6.48
CA ARG A 195 24.00 -0.30 6.64
C ARG A 195 24.84 0.10 5.43
N LEU A 196 24.32 1.01 4.62
CA LEU A 196 24.92 1.45 3.36
C LEU A 196 25.75 2.73 3.50
N LEU A 197 25.41 3.56 4.48
CA LEU A 197 26.13 4.79 4.83
C LEU A 197 26.12 4.98 6.34
N ALA A 198 27.24 5.44 6.90
CA ALA A 198 27.33 5.81 8.31
C ALA A 198 27.33 7.34 8.46
N GLY A 199 26.75 7.83 9.57
CA GLY A 199 26.64 9.24 9.88
C GLY A 199 25.20 9.74 9.77
N ASP A 200 24.90 10.80 10.52
CA ASP A 200 23.57 11.39 10.53
C ASP A 200 23.29 12.13 9.22
N VAL A 201 22.19 11.73 8.56
CA VAL A 201 21.72 12.30 7.31
C VAL A 201 20.31 12.87 7.44
N THR A 202 19.73 12.89 8.65
CA THR A 202 18.35 13.32 8.87
C THR A 202 18.10 14.76 8.42
N ASP A 203 19.04 15.67 8.68
CA ASP A 203 18.95 17.06 8.21
C ASP A 203 18.91 17.18 6.68
N ARG A 204 19.53 16.23 5.96
CA ARG A 204 19.48 16.20 4.50
C ARG A 204 18.14 15.72 3.98
N VAL A 205 17.53 14.76 4.70
CA VAL A 205 16.18 14.31 4.37
C VAL A 205 15.18 15.43 4.64
N ARG A 206 15.27 16.10 5.81
CA ARG A 206 14.45 17.28 6.14
C ARG A 206 14.59 18.39 5.10
N ALA A 207 15.81 18.70 4.67
CA ALA A 207 16.05 19.72 3.64
C ALA A 207 15.48 19.38 2.25
N ALA A 208 15.10 18.12 2.01
CA ALA A 208 14.41 17.71 0.78
C ALA A 208 12.89 17.84 0.91
N LEU A 209 12.34 17.89 2.12
CA LEU A 209 10.90 18.06 2.35
C LEU A 209 10.48 19.53 2.11
N PRO A 210 9.22 19.77 1.72
CA PRO A 210 8.73 21.09 1.32
C PRO A 210 8.53 22.04 2.51
N ASP A 211 8.30 21.51 3.70
CA ASP A 211 8.18 22.27 4.94
C ASP A 211 9.37 21.94 5.85
N ALA A 212 10.08 22.97 6.29
CA ALA A 212 11.23 22.83 7.18
C ALA A 212 10.84 22.31 8.58
N ASP A 213 9.57 22.50 8.96
CA ASP A 213 8.99 21.97 10.19
C ASP A 213 8.41 20.54 10.01
N ALA A 214 8.19 20.09 8.76
CA ALA A 214 7.73 18.73 8.48
C ALA A 214 8.80 17.71 8.92
N GLY A 215 8.48 16.97 9.96
CA GLY A 215 9.41 16.02 10.57
C GLY A 215 10.55 16.70 11.33
N ALA A 216 10.38 17.95 11.79
CA ALA A 216 11.33 18.60 12.70
C ALA A 216 11.60 17.74 13.94
N ASP A 217 10.55 17.14 14.50
CA ASP A 217 10.61 16.22 15.65
C ASP A 217 10.75 14.74 15.24
N ALA A 218 10.94 14.44 13.94
CA ALA A 218 11.08 13.06 13.50
C ALA A 218 12.39 12.45 14.00
N ALA A 219 12.29 11.30 14.67
CA ALA A 219 13.41 10.49 15.13
C ALA A 219 14.08 9.69 14.00
N GLY A 220 13.61 9.85 12.76
CA GLY A 220 14.17 9.27 11.55
C GLY A 220 13.16 9.25 10.42
N PHE A 221 13.57 8.75 9.25
CA PHE A 221 12.68 8.68 8.07
C PHE A 221 12.75 7.30 7.42
N LEU A 222 11.62 6.81 6.93
CA LEU A 222 11.58 5.75 5.93
C LEU A 222 11.50 6.38 4.55
N LEU A 223 12.32 5.90 3.63
CA LEU A 223 12.29 6.28 2.22
C LEU A 223 11.86 5.06 1.42
N VAL A 224 10.77 5.20 0.69
CA VAL A 224 10.30 4.18 -0.25
C VAL A 224 10.81 4.57 -1.62
N THR A 225 11.54 3.67 -2.27
CA THR A 225 11.96 3.82 -3.67
C THR A 225 11.24 2.81 -4.55
N VAL A 226 11.25 3.02 -5.86
CA VAL A 226 10.81 2.04 -6.86
C VAL A 226 11.97 1.73 -7.78
N LYS A 227 12.39 0.46 -7.85
CA LYS A 227 13.33 -0.04 -8.87
C LYS A 227 12.53 -0.44 -10.10
N PHE A 228 12.50 0.40 -11.13
CA PHE A 228 11.56 0.28 -12.25
C PHE A 228 11.65 -1.07 -12.96
N TRP A 229 12.88 -1.56 -13.19
CA TRP A 229 13.13 -2.83 -13.88
C TRP A 229 12.39 -4.02 -13.25
N LYS A 230 12.20 -4.04 -11.93
CA LYS A 230 11.47 -5.11 -11.24
C LYS A 230 10.06 -5.31 -11.76
N ASN A 231 9.43 -4.25 -12.25
CA ASN A 231 8.06 -4.26 -12.72
C ASN A 231 7.98 -4.13 -14.26
N THR A 232 8.73 -3.20 -14.85
CA THR A 232 8.71 -2.94 -16.29
C THR A 232 9.22 -4.13 -17.11
N TYR A 233 10.06 -5.00 -16.51
CA TYR A 233 10.40 -6.30 -17.08
C TYR A 233 9.16 -7.12 -17.52
N LYS A 234 8.06 -7.06 -16.75
CA LYS A 234 6.79 -7.73 -17.06
C LYS A 234 5.80 -6.81 -17.78
N TYR A 235 5.71 -5.57 -17.33
CA TYR A 235 4.63 -4.64 -17.71
C TYR A 235 5.04 -3.59 -18.74
N ALA A 236 6.29 -3.58 -19.20
CA ALA A 236 6.83 -2.60 -20.15
C ALA A 236 6.42 -1.16 -19.76
N ASP A 237 5.91 -0.38 -20.71
CA ASP A 237 5.47 1.00 -20.50
C ASP A 237 4.32 1.12 -19.49
N PHE A 238 3.47 0.10 -19.36
CA PHE A 238 2.40 0.08 -18.36
C PHE A 238 2.92 0.00 -16.91
N GLY A 239 4.18 -0.40 -16.73
CA GLY A 239 4.76 -0.61 -15.41
C GLY A 239 4.73 0.63 -14.52
N TYR A 240 4.83 1.84 -15.08
CA TYR A 240 4.79 3.07 -14.28
C TYR A 240 3.42 3.29 -13.60
N HIS A 241 2.33 2.87 -14.27
CA HIS A 241 0.98 2.90 -13.70
C HIS A 241 0.87 1.91 -12.53
N VAL A 242 1.46 0.73 -12.67
CA VAL A 242 1.44 -0.32 -11.66
C VAL A 242 2.25 0.07 -10.41
N VAL A 243 3.51 0.49 -10.60
CA VAL A 243 4.43 0.73 -9.47
C VAL A 243 3.98 1.90 -8.58
N THR A 244 3.30 2.90 -9.13
CA THR A 244 2.78 4.04 -8.36
C THR A 244 1.60 3.63 -7.46
N MET A 245 0.81 2.63 -7.86
CA MET A 245 -0.18 2.00 -6.98
C MET A 245 0.48 1.09 -5.94
N ASP A 246 1.54 0.37 -6.29
CA ASP A 246 2.30 -0.47 -5.33
C ASP A 246 2.87 0.36 -4.17
N VAL A 247 3.31 1.60 -4.43
CA VAL A 247 3.69 2.57 -3.39
C VAL A 247 2.51 2.83 -2.45
N GLY A 248 1.33 3.14 -2.99
CA GLY A 248 0.11 3.33 -2.21
C GLY A 248 -0.26 2.12 -1.34
N CYS A 249 -0.19 0.91 -1.89
CA CYS A 249 -0.42 -0.31 -1.12
C CYS A 249 0.52 -0.42 0.09
N LEU A 250 1.81 -0.09 -0.08
CA LEU A 250 2.79 -0.15 1.01
C LEU A 250 2.52 0.91 2.07
N LEU A 251 2.27 2.16 1.64
CA LEU A 251 2.00 3.27 2.54
C LEU A 251 0.75 3.03 3.39
N GLU A 252 -0.34 2.50 2.81
CA GLU A 252 -1.53 2.19 3.61
C GLU A 252 -1.28 1.06 4.60
N THR A 253 -0.44 0.08 4.23
CA THR A 253 -0.04 -0.96 5.19
C THR A 253 0.62 -0.35 6.42
N TRP A 254 1.52 0.61 6.21
CA TRP A 254 2.23 1.28 7.30
C TRP A 254 1.32 2.22 8.08
N ARG A 255 0.43 2.97 7.42
CA ARG A 255 -0.56 3.81 8.10
C ARG A 255 -1.46 2.99 9.02
N LEU A 256 -2.02 1.89 8.53
CA LEU A 256 -2.82 0.99 9.36
C LEU A 256 -2.01 0.40 10.51
N TRP A 257 -0.77 -0.02 10.24
CA TRP A 257 0.11 -0.54 11.27
C TRP A 257 0.36 0.49 12.37
N LEU A 258 0.75 1.71 12.01
CA LEU A 258 0.97 2.82 12.94
C LEU A 258 -0.29 3.04 13.78
N ARG A 259 -1.45 3.22 13.13
CA ARG A 259 -2.72 3.51 13.82
C ARG A 259 -3.13 2.40 14.78
N ALA A 260 -2.93 1.15 14.40
CA ALA A 260 -3.19 -0.01 15.26
C ALA A 260 -2.30 -0.04 16.52
N HIS A 261 -1.14 0.61 16.47
CA HIS A 261 -0.20 0.74 17.58
C HIS A 261 -0.26 2.13 18.24
N GLY A 262 -1.32 2.90 17.99
CA GLY A 262 -1.53 4.21 18.60
C GLY A 262 -0.56 5.29 18.11
N ALA A 263 0.07 5.11 16.95
CA ALA A 263 0.92 6.10 16.30
C ALA A 263 0.31 6.55 14.97
N GLU A 264 0.65 7.73 14.48
CA GLU A 264 0.27 8.17 13.15
C GLU A 264 1.42 8.93 12.51
N SER A 265 1.59 8.71 11.21
CA SER A 265 2.50 9.49 10.39
C SER A 265 1.91 9.59 8.99
N ALA A 266 1.91 10.81 8.46
CA ALA A 266 1.46 11.07 7.11
C ALA A 266 2.66 10.96 6.16
N PRO A 267 2.55 10.19 5.07
CA PRO A 267 3.59 10.15 4.05
C PRO A 267 3.65 11.49 3.31
N SER A 268 4.84 11.81 2.80
CA SER A 268 5.09 12.90 1.87
C SER A 268 5.52 12.32 0.53
N LEU A 269 4.78 12.69 -0.51
CA LEU A 269 5.04 12.41 -1.92
C LEU A 269 5.56 13.66 -2.64
N TRP A 270 5.51 14.85 -2.03
CA TRP A 270 6.19 16.07 -2.48
C TRP A 270 7.48 16.29 -1.74
N PHE A 271 8.60 16.22 -2.44
CA PHE A 271 9.94 16.44 -1.90
C PHE A 271 10.95 16.54 -3.05
N ASP A 272 12.14 17.06 -2.77
CA ASP A 272 13.29 17.02 -3.69
C ASP A 272 13.82 15.60 -3.87
N GLU A 273 13.18 14.87 -4.76
CA GLU A 273 13.50 13.49 -5.13
C GLU A 273 14.94 13.34 -5.61
N GLU A 274 15.42 14.29 -6.40
CA GLU A 274 16.79 14.31 -6.90
C GLU A 274 17.83 14.46 -5.77
N ALA A 275 17.53 15.23 -4.73
CA ALA A 275 18.38 15.30 -3.55
C ALA A 275 18.46 13.96 -2.80
N LEU A 276 17.33 13.27 -2.66
CA LEU A 276 17.30 11.97 -1.97
C LEU A 276 17.90 10.85 -2.83
N ASN A 277 17.72 10.86 -4.15
CA ASN A 277 18.38 9.93 -5.06
C ASN A 277 19.91 10.06 -4.97
N ARG A 278 20.43 11.30 -4.95
CA ARG A 278 21.87 11.53 -4.72
C ARG A 278 22.35 11.03 -3.37
N LEU A 279 21.57 11.20 -2.30
CA LEU A 279 21.90 10.67 -0.97
C LEU A 279 21.98 9.14 -0.99
N LEU A 280 21.04 8.48 -1.66
CA LEU A 280 20.96 7.03 -1.78
C LEU A 280 21.85 6.44 -2.89
N GLY A 281 22.60 7.27 -3.63
CA GLY A 281 23.47 6.83 -4.72
C GLY A 281 22.72 6.23 -5.90
N LEU A 282 21.46 6.64 -6.13
CA LEU A 282 20.58 6.07 -7.15
C LEU A 282 20.69 6.80 -8.48
N ALA A 283 20.59 6.03 -9.56
CA ALA A 283 20.34 6.58 -10.89
C ALA A 283 18.82 6.77 -11.06
N THR A 284 18.36 8.02 -11.09
CA THR A 284 16.93 8.40 -11.06
C THR A 284 16.04 7.61 -12.03
N ARG A 285 16.51 7.36 -13.25
CA ARG A 285 15.75 6.63 -14.28
C ARG A 285 15.63 5.11 -14.02
N GLU A 286 16.43 4.56 -13.11
CA GLU A 286 16.48 3.13 -12.81
C GLU A 286 15.84 2.80 -11.46
N GLU A 287 16.10 3.64 -10.46
CA GLU A 287 15.49 3.59 -9.14
C GLU A 287 15.37 5.01 -8.58
N SER A 288 14.20 5.35 -8.04
CA SER A 288 13.97 6.69 -7.49
C SER A 288 13.14 6.63 -6.22
N VAL A 289 13.36 7.60 -5.32
CA VAL A 289 12.55 7.78 -4.10
C VAL A 289 11.15 8.26 -4.50
N MET A 290 10.13 7.54 -4.08
CA MET A 290 8.72 7.79 -4.43
C MET A 290 7.89 8.28 -3.25
N ALA A 291 8.31 8.01 -2.01
CA ALA A 291 7.66 8.50 -0.81
C ALA A 291 8.64 8.61 0.37
N VAL A 292 8.40 9.57 1.26
CA VAL A 292 9.09 9.75 2.53
C VAL A 292 8.08 9.63 3.65
N LEU A 293 8.35 8.80 4.66
CA LEU A 293 7.53 8.69 5.86
C LEU A 293 8.37 9.12 7.08
N PRO A 294 8.09 10.29 7.68
CA PRO A 294 8.68 10.66 8.95
C PRO A 294 8.30 9.68 10.06
N LEU A 295 9.21 9.33 10.95
CA LEU A 295 8.92 8.51 12.13
C LEU A 295 8.96 9.41 13.38
N GLY A 296 7.88 9.42 14.16
CA GLY A 296 7.79 10.24 15.38
C GLY A 296 8.85 9.88 16.41
N SER A 297 9.26 10.86 17.22
CA SER A 297 10.07 10.63 18.42
C SER A 297 9.25 9.89 19.46
N GLY A 298 9.56 8.61 19.68
CA GLY A 298 9.09 7.96 20.91
C GLY A 298 9.73 8.65 22.09
N ASP A 299 9.01 8.77 23.20
CA ASP A 299 9.60 9.05 24.51
C ASP A 299 10.58 7.91 24.86
N ALA A 300 11.74 7.89 24.21
CA ALA A 300 12.95 7.41 24.82
C ALA A 300 13.32 8.50 25.82
N ALA A 301 12.92 8.29 27.08
CA ALA A 301 13.45 9.01 28.22
C ALA A 301 14.98 8.86 28.21
N GLY A 302 15.63 9.78 27.53
CA GLY A 302 17.05 9.84 27.28
C GLY A 302 17.30 11.27 26.85
N THR A 303 17.73 12.09 27.79
CA THR A 303 18.22 13.45 27.54
C THR A 303 19.09 13.41 26.27
N PRO A 304 18.90 14.31 25.29
CA PRO A 304 19.77 14.37 24.13
C PRO A 304 21.23 14.41 24.61
N LEU A 305 22.00 13.37 24.30
CA LEU A 305 23.45 13.40 24.50
C LEU A 305 24.04 14.33 23.44
N GLY A 306 23.96 15.63 23.74
CA GLY A 306 24.40 16.72 22.86
C GLY A 306 23.25 17.67 22.55
N GLY A 307 23.33 18.88 23.10
CA GLY A 307 22.47 19.97 22.69
C GLY A 307 22.62 20.24 21.19
N ARG A 308 21.49 20.53 20.53
CA ARG A 308 21.45 21.05 19.16
C ARG A 308 22.43 22.22 19.05
N PRO A 309 23.49 22.19 18.22
CA PRO A 309 24.24 23.40 17.96
C PRO A 309 23.26 24.41 17.34
N PRO A 310 23.24 25.68 17.80
CA PRO A 310 22.32 26.67 17.26
C PRO A 310 22.50 26.78 15.75
N ASN A 311 21.37 26.80 15.01
CA ASN A 311 21.33 27.19 13.60
C ASN A 311 22.02 28.56 13.48
N GLY A 312 23.22 28.60 12.89
CA GLY A 312 23.93 29.88 12.68
C GLY A 312 25.45 29.86 12.73
N ALA A 313 26.12 28.75 13.04
CA ALA A 313 27.58 28.70 12.90
C ALA A 313 27.97 28.63 11.41
N ALA A 314 28.29 29.78 10.82
CA ALA A 314 28.89 29.87 9.50
C ALA A 314 30.12 28.96 9.43
N ARG A 315 30.05 27.89 8.63
CA ARG A 315 31.18 26.98 8.42
C ARG A 315 32.27 27.69 7.60
N PRO A 316 33.56 27.50 7.93
CA PRO A 316 34.65 28.14 7.21
C PRO A 316 34.64 27.74 5.73
N ALA A 317 34.93 28.73 4.86
CA ALA A 317 34.92 28.65 3.40
C ALA A 317 36.11 27.84 2.83
N GLY A 318 36.28 26.60 3.28
CA GLY A 318 37.16 25.62 2.65
C GLY A 318 36.44 24.85 1.53
N PRO A 319 37.17 24.07 0.70
CA PRO A 319 36.56 23.15 -0.25
C PRO A 319 35.58 22.24 0.48
N ARG A 320 34.29 22.32 0.13
CA ARG A 320 33.27 21.47 0.77
C ARG A 320 33.55 20.04 0.33
N PRO A 321 33.82 19.08 1.25
CA PRO A 321 33.93 17.68 0.86
C PRO A 321 32.65 17.28 0.11
N PRO A 322 32.74 16.33 -0.85
CA PRO A 322 31.58 15.86 -1.57
C PRO A 322 30.50 15.42 -0.57
N ALA A 323 29.25 15.75 -0.87
CA ALA A 323 28.16 15.41 0.01
C ALA A 323 28.12 13.88 0.20
N PRO A 324 28.05 13.35 1.44
CA PRO A 324 27.89 11.92 1.66
C PRO A 324 26.77 11.32 0.82
N ALA A 325 27.07 10.21 0.18
CA ALA A 325 26.16 9.44 -0.64
C ALA A 325 26.48 7.96 -0.42
N VAL A 326 25.47 7.12 -0.55
CA VAL A 326 25.69 5.66 -0.60
C VAL A 326 26.53 5.33 -1.82
N ALA A 327 27.67 4.69 -1.60
CA ALA A 327 28.54 4.18 -2.67
C ALA A 327 28.41 2.66 -2.86
N ALA A 328 27.58 2.01 -2.05
CA ALA A 328 27.35 0.57 -2.11
C ALA A 328 26.64 0.19 -3.41
N ALA A 329 27.27 -0.68 -4.20
CA ALA A 329 26.67 -1.24 -5.40
C ALA A 329 25.77 -2.42 -5.02
N GLU A 330 24.57 -2.44 -5.59
CA GLU A 330 23.71 -3.62 -5.52
C GLU A 330 24.14 -4.69 -6.54
N HIS A 331 23.63 -5.90 -6.36
CA HIS A 331 23.72 -6.97 -7.34
C HIS A 331 22.34 -7.22 -7.97
N GLU A 332 22.25 -7.05 -9.29
CA GLU A 332 21.13 -7.45 -10.12
C GLU A 332 21.46 -8.80 -10.79
N ARG A 333 20.48 -9.71 -10.82
CA ARG A 333 20.62 -11.04 -11.43
C ARG A 333 20.44 -10.99 -12.95
N SER A 334 19.62 -10.06 -13.43
CA SER A 334 19.32 -9.88 -14.85
C SER A 334 20.62 -9.61 -15.61
N ARG A 335 20.89 -10.39 -16.65
CA ARG A 335 22.00 -10.18 -17.59
C ARG A 335 21.74 -8.99 -18.50
N THR A 336 20.47 -8.78 -18.85
CA THR A 336 20.02 -7.67 -19.69
C THR A 336 18.97 -6.86 -18.93
N VAL A 337 19.22 -5.55 -18.79
CA VAL A 337 18.22 -4.61 -18.27
C VAL A 337 17.68 -3.80 -19.44
N THR A 338 16.38 -3.94 -19.72
CA THR A 338 15.71 -3.15 -20.75
C THR A 338 15.14 -1.88 -20.13
N ARG A 339 15.44 -0.74 -20.74
CA ARG A 339 14.95 0.58 -20.33
C ARG A 339 13.83 1.02 -21.26
N PHE A 340 12.79 1.62 -20.69
CA PHE A 340 11.56 1.97 -21.39
C PHE A 340 11.43 3.48 -21.44
N ASP A 341 11.55 4.06 -22.63
CA ASP A 341 11.57 5.51 -22.84
C ASP A 341 10.33 6.20 -22.27
N THR A 342 9.14 5.64 -22.49
CA THR A 342 7.89 6.16 -21.91
C THR A 342 7.97 6.25 -20.38
N VAL A 343 8.46 5.20 -19.72
CA VAL A 343 8.59 5.17 -18.26
C VAL A 343 9.58 6.22 -17.78
N GLU A 344 10.73 6.35 -18.45
CA GLU A 344 11.74 7.36 -18.10
C GLU A 344 11.19 8.77 -18.27
N ARG A 345 10.59 9.09 -19.41
CA ARG A 345 10.06 10.43 -19.69
C ARG A 345 8.96 10.82 -18.72
N VAL A 346 8.01 9.92 -18.45
CA VAL A 346 6.94 10.17 -17.48
C VAL A 346 7.52 10.34 -16.08
N HIS A 347 8.51 9.53 -15.70
CA HIS A 347 9.18 9.68 -14.42
C HIS A 347 9.89 11.04 -14.29
N GLU A 348 10.68 11.43 -15.28
CA GLU A 348 11.37 12.72 -15.30
C GLU A 348 10.42 13.91 -15.28
N ALA A 349 9.30 13.82 -16.01
CA ALA A 349 8.27 14.86 -15.98
C ALA A 349 7.72 15.09 -14.57
N THR A 350 7.61 14.03 -13.75
CA THR A 350 7.15 14.13 -12.34
C THR A 350 8.19 14.66 -11.36
N LEU A 351 9.43 14.94 -11.79
CA LEU A 351 10.44 15.65 -11.00
C LEU A 351 10.24 17.17 -11.06
N ALA A 352 9.54 17.67 -12.08
CA ALA A 352 9.25 19.10 -12.22
C ALA A 352 8.35 19.59 -11.09
N GLY A 353 8.71 20.73 -10.47
CA GLY A 353 7.92 21.34 -9.40
C GLY A 353 7.93 20.57 -8.06
N ALA A 354 8.75 19.52 -7.92
CA ALA A 354 8.72 18.62 -6.77
C ALA A 354 9.01 19.27 -5.40
N ARG A 355 9.63 20.46 -5.38
CA ARG A 355 9.97 21.22 -4.17
C ARG A 355 8.85 22.11 -3.65
N VAL A 356 7.82 22.37 -4.44
CA VAL A 356 6.73 23.30 -4.10
C VAL A 356 5.40 22.54 -4.20
N PRO A 357 4.78 22.16 -3.08
CA PRO A 357 3.50 21.46 -3.12
C PRO A 357 2.39 22.39 -3.63
N PRO A 358 1.40 21.87 -4.36
CA PRO A 358 0.21 22.62 -4.74
C PRO A 358 -0.54 23.15 -3.52
N GLY A 359 -1.21 24.29 -3.68
CA GLY A 359 -2.07 24.85 -2.62
C GLY A 359 -3.39 24.07 -2.46
N PRO A 360 -4.14 24.31 -1.36
CA PRO A 360 -5.40 23.62 -1.08
C PRO A 360 -6.44 23.71 -2.21
N GLU A 361 -6.51 24.83 -2.93
CA GLU A 361 -7.42 25.02 -4.06
C GLU A 361 -7.14 24.04 -5.22
N ALA A 362 -5.86 23.74 -5.48
CA ALA A 362 -5.46 22.78 -6.51
C ALA A 362 -5.88 21.35 -6.12
N TYR A 363 -5.73 20.99 -4.83
CA TYR A 363 -6.24 19.74 -4.29
C TYR A 363 -7.77 19.65 -4.37
N ALA A 364 -8.48 20.71 -4.04
CA ALA A 364 -9.93 20.77 -4.19
C ALA A 364 -10.36 20.62 -5.65
N ALA A 365 -9.67 21.26 -6.60
CA ALA A 365 -9.93 21.12 -8.03
C ALA A 365 -9.68 19.69 -8.52
N ALA A 366 -8.59 19.05 -8.09
CA ALA A 366 -8.27 17.66 -8.40
C ALA A 366 -9.29 16.66 -7.84
N ALA A 367 -9.77 16.91 -6.62
CA ALA A 367 -10.75 16.07 -5.93
C ALA A 367 -12.21 16.37 -6.25
N ALA A 368 -12.49 17.41 -7.05
CA ALA A 368 -13.85 17.75 -7.44
C ALA A 368 -14.57 16.52 -8.06
N ARG A 369 -15.90 16.50 -7.96
CA ARG A 369 -16.69 15.44 -8.58
C ARG A 369 -17.27 15.93 -9.88
N THR A 370 -17.21 15.08 -10.90
CA THR A 370 -18.07 15.28 -12.06
C THR A 370 -19.50 15.00 -11.58
N ALA A 371 -20.42 15.93 -11.79
CA ALA A 371 -21.82 15.66 -11.54
C ALA A 371 -22.23 14.50 -12.46
N GLY A 372 -22.67 13.38 -11.88
CA GLY A 372 -23.19 12.26 -12.65
C GLY A 372 -24.44 12.69 -13.44
N PRO A 373 -24.81 11.97 -14.51
CA PRO A 373 -26.13 12.14 -15.09
C PRO A 373 -27.17 11.98 -13.98
N ALA A 374 -28.19 12.85 -13.94
CA ALA A 374 -29.28 12.73 -12.98
C ALA A 374 -29.92 11.36 -13.19
N GLY A 375 -29.62 10.42 -12.27
CA GLY A 375 -30.17 9.08 -12.31
C GLY A 375 -31.68 9.14 -12.44
N ASP A 376 -32.22 8.27 -13.27
CA ASP A 376 -33.62 8.05 -13.54
C ASP A 376 -34.35 7.49 -12.31
N GLY A 377 -34.46 8.29 -11.25
CA GLY A 377 -35.37 8.07 -10.12
C GLY A 377 -35.21 6.76 -9.33
N GLY A 378 -34.18 5.95 -9.62
CA GLY A 378 -33.87 4.73 -8.88
C GLY A 378 -33.46 5.07 -7.45
N GLY A 379 -34.28 4.67 -6.48
CA GLY A 379 -34.00 4.96 -5.07
C GLY A 379 -32.64 4.39 -4.64
N SER A 380 -31.84 5.21 -3.96
CA SER A 380 -30.56 4.80 -3.35
C SER A 380 -30.76 3.57 -2.46
N VAL A 381 -29.82 2.62 -2.54
CA VAL A 381 -29.82 1.43 -1.67
C VAL A 381 -29.00 1.72 -0.43
N ALA A 382 -29.67 1.91 0.69
CA ALA A 382 -29.03 2.11 1.98
C ALA A 382 -28.33 0.83 2.44
N LEU A 383 -27.02 0.90 2.73
CA LEU A 383 -26.25 -0.27 3.14
C LEU A 383 -26.35 -0.49 4.67
N PRO A 384 -26.38 -1.76 5.14
CA PRO A 384 -26.33 -2.04 6.59
C PRO A 384 -25.09 -1.45 7.26
N PRO A 385 -25.12 -1.18 8.58
CA PRO A 385 -23.96 -0.67 9.31
C PRO A 385 -22.70 -1.53 9.12
N VAL A 386 -21.55 -0.86 9.12
CA VAL A 386 -20.23 -1.51 9.03
C VAL A 386 -20.07 -2.54 10.16
N GLN A 387 -19.70 -3.77 9.80
CA GLN A 387 -19.52 -4.90 10.72
C GLN A 387 -18.17 -4.82 11.45
N ARG A 388 -17.99 -3.79 12.30
CA ARG A 388 -16.72 -3.52 12.99
C ARG A 388 -16.25 -4.68 13.88
N ASP A 389 -17.18 -5.43 14.46
CA ASP A 389 -16.95 -6.64 15.25
C ASP A 389 -16.22 -7.74 14.46
N ARG A 390 -16.43 -7.78 13.14
CA ARG A 390 -15.78 -8.74 12.23
C ARG A 390 -14.45 -8.25 11.67
N LEU A 391 -14.04 -7.03 12.02
CA LEU A 391 -12.75 -6.45 11.64
C LEU A 391 -11.68 -6.59 12.73
N GLY A 392 -12.02 -7.23 13.86
CA GLY A 392 -11.20 -7.45 15.07
C GLY A 392 -9.88 -8.22 14.89
N ALA A 393 -9.49 -8.56 13.66
CA ALA A 393 -8.33 -9.40 13.39
C ALA A 393 -7.03 -8.60 13.58
N ALA A 394 -6.07 -9.23 14.27
CA ALA A 394 -4.74 -8.63 14.44
C ALA A 394 -4.05 -8.47 13.09
N LEU A 395 -3.51 -7.28 12.83
CA LEU A 395 -2.82 -6.95 11.57
C LEU A 395 -1.72 -7.95 11.16
N PRO A 396 -0.83 -8.43 12.04
CA PRO A 396 0.18 -9.43 11.68
C PRO A 396 -0.40 -10.67 10.99
N GLY A 397 -1.45 -11.26 11.58
CA GLY A 397 -2.13 -12.44 11.05
C GLY A 397 -2.93 -12.11 9.78
N LEU A 398 -3.56 -10.95 9.74
CA LEU A 398 -4.33 -10.51 8.56
C LEU A 398 -3.43 -10.27 7.35
N LEU A 399 -2.28 -9.62 7.55
CA LEU A 399 -1.28 -9.38 6.50
C LEU A 399 -0.68 -10.68 5.97
N ARG A 400 -0.53 -11.71 6.82
CA ARG A 400 -0.07 -13.05 6.43
C ARG A 400 -1.12 -13.85 5.66
N THR A 401 -2.39 -13.77 6.07
CA THR A 401 -3.48 -14.61 5.53
C THR A 401 -4.17 -14.00 4.31
N ARG A 402 -4.12 -12.68 4.15
CA ARG A 402 -4.68 -12.02 2.97
C ARG A 402 -3.93 -12.44 1.71
N ARG A 403 -4.68 -12.60 0.62
CA ARG A 403 -4.14 -13.13 -0.64
C ARG A 403 -5.03 -12.72 -1.81
N SER A 404 -4.45 -12.72 -3.00
CA SER A 404 -5.22 -12.61 -4.24
C SER A 404 -5.93 -13.93 -4.53
N ALA A 405 -7.23 -13.85 -4.76
CA ALA A 405 -8.07 -14.98 -5.11
C ALA A 405 -7.55 -15.67 -6.38
N PHE A 406 -7.49 -14.96 -7.51
CA PHE A 406 -7.20 -15.48 -8.86
C PHE A 406 -8.16 -16.57 -9.33
N GLY A 407 -9.27 -16.19 -9.97
CA GLY A 407 -10.18 -17.13 -10.64
C GLY A 407 -10.88 -18.12 -9.71
N THR A 408 -11.07 -17.74 -8.44
CA THR A 408 -11.59 -18.64 -7.39
C THR A 408 -12.95 -18.29 -6.90
N PHE A 409 -13.54 -17.23 -7.46
CA PHE A 409 -14.83 -16.77 -7.02
C PHE A 409 -15.92 -17.81 -7.29
N ALA A 410 -16.87 -17.85 -6.36
CA ALA A 410 -18.09 -18.61 -6.43
C ALA A 410 -19.26 -17.63 -6.36
N ALA A 411 -20.16 -17.71 -7.34
CA ALA A 411 -21.38 -16.90 -7.37
C ALA A 411 -22.37 -17.27 -6.26
N ALA A 412 -22.30 -18.52 -5.75
CA ALA A 412 -23.17 -19.02 -4.71
C ALA A 412 -22.36 -19.60 -3.52
N PRO A 413 -22.78 -19.36 -2.27
CA PRO A 413 -23.89 -18.46 -1.89
C PRO A 413 -23.55 -16.98 -2.18
N PRO A 414 -24.55 -16.09 -2.31
CA PRO A 414 -24.31 -14.65 -2.47
C PRO A 414 -23.62 -14.07 -1.22
N VAL A 415 -22.88 -12.98 -1.40
CA VAL A 415 -22.26 -12.23 -0.31
C VAL A 415 -23.31 -11.32 0.35
N PRO A 416 -23.41 -11.25 1.69
CA PRO A 416 -24.34 -10.34 2.34
C PRO A 416 -24.04 -8.86 2.05
N ALA A 417 -25.08 -8.03 1.86
CA ALA A 417 -24.92 -6.57 1.66
C ALA A 417 -24.05 -5.91 2.75
N ALA A 418 -24.21 -6.34 4.01
CA ALA A 418 -23.41 -5.83 5.14
C ALA A 418 -21.91 -6.10 4.98
N ALA A 419 -21.53 -7.25 4.41
CA ALA A 419 -20.15 -7.61 4.17
C ALA A 419 -19.56 -6.78 3.02
N LEU A 420 -20.27 -6.64 1.89
CA LEU A 420 -19.84 -5.78 0.79
C LEU A 420 -19.73 -4.31 1.25
N GLY A 421 -20.73 -3.80 1.97
CA GLY A 421 -20.72 -2.45 2.51
C GLY A 421 -19.54 -2.21 3.46
N THR A 422 -19.20 -3.21 4.29
CA THR A 422 -18.02 -3.13 5.17
C THR A 422 -16.71 -3.04 4.37
N VAL A 423 -16.56 -3.81 3.29
CA VAL A 423 -15.39 -3.74 2.40
C VAL A 423 -15.28 -2.36 1.73
N LEU A 424 -16.39 -1.84 1.19
CA LEU A 424 -16.45 -0.52 0.56
C LEU A 424 -16.11 0.60 1.55
N ALA A 425 -16.67 0.53 2.77
CA ALA A 425 -16.38 1.48 3.83
C ALA A 425 -14.90 1.47 4.25
N CYS A 426 -14.25 0.30 4.30
CA CYS A 426 -12.81 0.23 4.57
C CYS A 426 -11.98 0.81 3.41
N ALA A 427 -12.33 0.46 2.16
CA ALA A 427 -11.64 0.96 0.98
C ALA A 427 -11.74 2.49 0.85
N ALA A 428 -12.90 3.07 1.13
CA ALA A 428 -13.12 4.52 1.09
C ALA A 428 -12.32 5.30 2.16
N ARG A 429 -11.83 4.66 3.23
CA ARG A 429 -11.01 5.31 4.27
C ARG A 429 -9.59 5.65 3.81
N ALA A 430 -9.17 5.12 2.66
CA ALA A 430 -7.93 5.51 2.01
C ALA A 430 -8.00 6.91 1.36
N ARG A 431 -9.20 7.47 1.17
CA ARG A 431 -9.39 8.76 0.49
C ARG A 431 -8.66 9.89 1.23
N GLY A 432 -7.86 10.68 0.50
CA GLY A 432 -7.19 11.85 1.07
C GLY A 432 -5.96 11.54 1.92
N ALA A 433 -5.50 10.29 1.93
CA ALA A 433 -4.43 9.85 2.80
C ALA A 433 -3.06 9.73 2.13
N ALA A 434 -2.99 9.93 0.82
CA ALA A 434 -1.76 9.80 0.06
C ALA A 434 -0.75 10.92 0.34
N GLU A 435 -1.21 12.10 0.80
CA GLU A 435 -0.38 13.24 1.18
C GLU A 435 -0.98 13.90 2.42
N ALA A 436 -0.14 14.37 3.34
CA ALA A 436 -0.57 15.23 4.44
C ALA A 436 -1.09 16.57 3.90
N ALA A 437 -2.26 17.03 4.31
CA ALA A 437 -2.60 18.43 4.09
C ALA A 437 -1.66 19.33 4.92
N PRO A 438 -1.42 20.59 4.50
CA PRO A 438 -0.54 21.53 5.24
C PRO A 438 -0.95 21.78 6.70
N ASP A 439 -2.21 21.55 7.05
CA ASP A 439 -2.76 21.67 8.40
C ASP A 439 -2.77 20.34 9.18
N GLY A 440 -2.17 19.28 8.62
CA GLY A 440 -2.16 17.94 9.20
C GLY A 440 -3.46 17.16 9.04
N ALA A 441 -4.47 17.71 8.35
CA ALA A 441 -5.71 16.99 8.05
C ALA A 441 -5.52 16.00 6.89
N ALA A 442 -6.45 15.05 6.73
CA ALA A 442 -6.54 14.28 5.50
C ALA A 442 -6.91 15.23 4.34
N GLY A 443 -6.19 15.14 3.22
CA GLY A 443 -6.50 15.89 2.01
C GLY A 443 -7.87 15.50 1.43
N PRO A 444 -8.35 16.20 0.40
CA PRO A 444 -9.59 15.80 -0.26
C PRO A 444 -9.35 14.50 -1.06
N GLY A 445 -10.31 13.58 -1.03
CA GLY A 445 -10.20 12.29 -1.71
C GLY A 445 -10.13 12.41 -3.23
N LEU A 446 -9.10 11.84 -3.83
CA LEU A 446 -8.84 11.84 -5.27
C LEU A 446 -9.49 10.66 -6.00
N VAL A 447 -9.91 9.62 -5.27
CA VAL A 447 -10.56 8.44 -5.83
C VAL A 447 -11.97 8.24 -5.27
N ARG A 448 -12.84 7.65 -6.10
CA ARG A 448 -14.16 7.15 -5.68
C ARG A 448 -14.32 5.67 -6.06
N LEU A 449 -15.36 5.05 -5.53
CA LEU A 449 -15.64 3.64 -5.76
C LEU A 449 -16.94 3.52 -6.54
N ALA A 450 -16.88 2.91 -7.71
CA ALA A 450 -18.04 2.46 -8.48
C ALA A 450 -18.10 0.93 -8.44
N VAL A 451 -19.28 0.35 -8.35
CA VAL A 451 -19.47 -1.05 -7.97
C VAL A 451 -20.48 -1.71 -8.89
N LEU A 452 -20.05 -2.71 -9.65
CA LEU A 452 -20.97 -3.67 -10.26
C LEU A 452 -21.28 -4.74 -9.21
N ALA A 453 -22.48 -4.69 -8.62
CA ALA A 453 -23.01 -5.72 -7.74
C ALA A 453 -23.68 -6.82 -8.57
N GLN A 454 -23.34 -8.09 -8.31
CA GLN A 454 -23.83 -9.23 -9.10
C GLN A 454 -24.46 -10.32 -8.23
N HIS A 455 -23.72 -10.79 -7.22
CA HIS A 455 -24.15 -11.88 -6.34
C HIS A 455 -24.14 -11.42 -4.87
N VAL A 456 -24.93 -10.39 -4.59
CA VAL A 456 -25.03 -9.75 -3.28
C VAL A 456 -26.46 -9.90 -2.76
N SER A 457 -26.65 -10.40 -1.55
CA SER A 457 -28.01 -10.48 -0.97
C SER A 457 -28.56 -9.08 -0.73
N ASP A 458 -29.87 -8.90 -0.94
CA ASP A 458 -30.59 -7.65 -0.63
C ASP A 458 -30.13 -6.41 -1.43
N VAL A 459 -29.28 -6.60 -2.44
CA VAL A 459 -28.89 -5.59 -3.43
C VAL A 459 -29.19 -6.17 -4.81
N ALA A 460 -30.03 -5.48 -5.58
CA ALA A 460 -30.30 -5.90 -6.96
C ALA A 460 -29.00 -5.87 -7.78
N PRO A 461 -28.81 -6.78 -8.76
CA PRO A 461 -27.70 -6.65 -9.68
C PRO A 461 -27.74 -5.31 -10.42
N GLY A 462 -26.61 -4.61 -10.48
CA GLY A 462 -26.54 -3.26 -11.05
C GLY A 462 -25.18 -2.61 -10.87
N VAL A 463 -24.95 -1.51 -11.57
CA VAL A 463 -23.81 -0.63 -11.31
C VAL A 463 -24.25 0.50 -10.39
N TYR A 464 -23.45 0.72 -9.37
CA TYR A 464 -23.71 1.71 -8.33
C TYR A 464 -22.48 2.57 -8.04
N ASP A 465 -22.70 3.83 -7.73
CA ASP A 465 -21.71 4.66 -7.07
C ASP A 465 -21.83 4.49 -5.54
N TYR A 466 -20.70 4.24 -4.88
CA TYR A 466 -20.66 4.17 -3.43
C TYR A 466 -20.45 5.57 -2.83
N ALA A 467 -21.37 5.94 -1.95
CA ALA A 467 -21.31 7.17 -1.16
C ALA A 467 -21.14 6.85 0.32
N ASP A 468 -20.19 7.50 0.98
CA ASP A 468 -20.05 7.47 2.43
C ASP A 468 -20.74 8.67 3.11
N ARG A 469 -20.64 8.76 4.44
CA ARG A 469 -21.26 9.83 5.23
C ARG A 469 -20.81 11.24 4.81
N ALA A 470 -19.55 11.42 4.41
CA ALA A 470 -19.07 12.73 3.94
C ALA A 470 -19.74 13.10 2.62
N ASP A 471 -19.95 12.10 1.76
CA ASP A 471 -20.64 12.26 0.47
C ASP A 471 -22.12 12.58 0.67
N LEU A 472 -22.79 11.83 1.57
CA LEU A 472 -24.20 11.97 1.87
C LEU A 472 -24.54 13.30 2.55
N ALA A 473 -23.64 13.86 3.37
CA ALA A 473 -23.85 15.14 4.05
C ALA A 473 -24.02 16.34 3.08
N SER A 474 -23.49 16.21 1.86
CA SER A 474 -23.62 17.20 0.78
C SER A 474 -24.88 17.02 -0.09
N SER A 475 -25.61 15.92 0.09
CA SER A 475 -26.83 15.60 -0.65
C SER A 475 -28.10 16.07 0.08
N ALA A 476 -29.21 16.26 -0.65
CA ALA A 476 -30.51 16.64 -0.07
C ALA A 476 -31.13 15.54 0.83
N ASP A 477 -30.47 14.39 0.97
CA ASP A 477 -30.93 13.23 1.74
C ASP A 477 -30.66 13.41 3.24
N ARG A 478 -31.29 14.43 3.85
CA ARG A 478 -31.23 14.74 5.29
C ARG A 478 -31.92 13.70 6.18
N ALA A 479 -32.45 12.62 5.62
CA ALA A 479 -33.12 11.56 6.37
C ALA A 479 -32.10 10.55 6.93
N GLY A 480 -31.27 10.98 7.88
CA GLY A 480 -30.17 10.24 8.48
C GLY A 480 -30.54 8.88 9.07
N ARG A 481 -30.41 7.81 8.28
CA ARG A 481 -30.55 6.42 8.75
C ARG A 481 -29.35 5.52 8.44
N THR A 482 -28.44 5.89 7.53
CA THR A 482 -27.28 5.08 7.16
C THR A 482 -26.02 5.91 6.92
N ASP A 483 -24.85 5.38 7.31
CA ASP A 483 -23.54 6.04 7.14
C ASP A 483 -22.95 5.88 5.73
N HIS A 484 -23.58 5.07 4.88
CA HIS A 484 -23.14 4.77 3.51
C HIS A 484 -24.26 4.14 2.68
N ALA A 485 -24.19 4.32 1.36
CA ALA A 485 -25.21 3.86 0.42
C ALA A 485 -24.63 3.55 -0.98
N LEU A 486 -25.43 2.85 -1.78
CA LEU A 486 -25.19 2.62 -3.21
C LEU A 486 -26.21 3.41 -4.03
N HIS A 487 -25.74 4.33 -4.87
CA HIS A 487 -26.56 5.10 -5.79
C HIS A 487 -26.55 4.45 -7.17
N PRO A 488 -27.70 4.09 -7.76
CA PRO A 488 -27.73 3.52 -9.10
C PRO A 488 -27.04 4.43 -10.12
N ALA A 489 -26.13 3.87 -10.92
CA ALA A 489 -25.36 4.59 -11.94
C ALA A 489 -25.61 4.06 -13.35
N ALA A 490 -25.68 2.74 -13.52
CA ALA A 490 -25.97 2.10 -14.80
C ALA A 490 -26.61 0.70 -14.63
N PRO A 491 -27.27 0.16 -15.67
CA PRO A 491 -27.83 -1.19 -15.63
C PRO A 491 -26.75 -2.27 -15.45
N ALA A 492 -27.14 -3.42 -14.89
CA ALA A 492 -26.26 -4.59 -14.75
C ALA A 492 -25.85 -5.14 -16.13
N ARG A 493 -24.64 -4.81 -16.56
CA ARG A 493 -23.98 -5.43 -17.72
C ARG A 493 -22.72 -6.12 -17.23
N GLY A 494 -22.55 -7.40 -17.55
CA GLY A 494 -21.33 -8.15 -17.22
C GLY A 494 -20.10 -7.45 -17.79
N VAL A 495 -18.91 -7.74 -17.25
CA VAL A 495 -17.65 -7.04 -17.61
C VAL A 495 -16.55 -7.99 -18.08
N GLN A 496 -16.85 -9.28 -18.18
CA GLN A 496 -15.86 -10.32 -18.50
C GLN A 496 -15.20 -10.13 -19.87
N ASP A 497 -15.94 -9.69 -20.89
CA ASP A 497 -15.41 -9.46 -22.25
C ASP A 497 -14.53 -8.20 -22.37
N LEU A 498 -14.52 -7.35 -21.35
CA LEU A 498 -13.56 -6.24 -21.25
C LEU A 498 -12.26 -6.66 -20.55
N TYR A 499 -12.22 -7.86 -19.97
CA TYR A 499 -11.06 -8.38 -19.27
C TYR A 499 -10.19 -9.24 -20.19
N THR A 500 -8.89 -8.97 -20.22
CA THR A 500 -7.97 -9.51 -21.26
C THR A 500 -7.15 -10.71 -20.80
N LEU A 501 -7.32 -11.17 -19.56
CA LEU A 501 -6.56 -12.29 -18.99
C LEU A 501 -7.50 -13.42 -18.53
N ASP A 502 -6.99 -14.65 -18.56
CA ASP A 502 -7.75 -15.85 -18.17
C ASP A 502 -7.63 -16.19 -16.67
N ASN A 503 -7.06 -15.30 -15.87
CA ASN A 503 -6.78 -15.55 -14.44
C ASN A 503 -7.91 -15.12 -13.50
N TYR A 504 -8.98 -14.51 -14.01
CA TYR A 504 -10.21 -14.22 -13.26
C TYR A 504 -11.46 -14.51 -14.10
N ASP A 505 -12.48 -15.00 -13.40
CA ASP A 505 -13.87 -15.07 -13.88
C ASP A 505 -14.64 -14.00 -13.09
N LEU A 506 -14.84 -12.84 -13.71
CA LEU A 506 -15.45 -11.65 -13.14
C LEU A 506 -16.95 -11.87 -12.93
N ASP A 507 -17.60 -12.69 -13.76
CA ASP A 507 -19.03 -13.00 -13.67
C ASP A 507 -19.35 -13.84 -12.42
N ARG A 508 -18.33 -14.47 -11.80
CA ARG A 508 -18.46 -15.20 -10.53
C ARG A 508 -18.18 -14.36 -9.30
N ALA A 509 -17.57 -13.18 -9.44
CA ALA A 509 -17.32 -12.28 -8.32
C ALA A 509 -18.64 -11.71 -7.82
N ALA A 510 -18.82 -11.63 -6.49
CA ALA A 510 -20.03 -11.04 -5.92
C ALA A 510 -20.17 -9.57 -6.28
N ALA A 511 -19.05 -8.85 -6.29
CA ALA A 511 -18.96 -7.50 -6.80
C ALA A 511 -17.64 -7.26 -7.54
N VAL A 512 -17.68 -6.39 -8.55
CA VAL A 512 -16.51 -5.81 -9.22
C VAL A 512 -16.48 -4.33 -8.88
N ILE A 513 -15.49 -3.91 -8.10
CA ILE A 513 -15.32 -2.53 -7.64
C ILE A 513 -14.29 -1.85 -8.54
N ALA A 514 -14.70 -0.83 -9.28
CA ALA A 514 -13.81 0.07 -9.99
C ALA A 514 -13.35 1.19 -9.04
N VAL A 515 -12.04 1.35 -8.88
CA VAL A 515 -11.44 2.54 -8.28
C VAL A 515 -11.32 3.59 -9.39
N VAL A 516 -12.16 4.62 -9.30
CA VAL A 516 -12.34 5.64 -10.33
C VAL A 516 -11.68 6.94 -9.88
N ALA A 517 -11.01 7.63 -10.80
CA ALA A 517 -10.45 8.95 -10.56
C ALA A 517 -10.53 9.82 -11.81
N ARG A 518 -10.09 11.08 -11.70
CA ARG A 518 -9.92 11.99 -12.83
C ARG A 518 -8.43 12.28 -13.05
N PRO A 519 -7.63 11.31 -13.52
CA PRO A 519 -6.17 11.39 -13.48
C PRO A 519 -5.63 12.59 -14.28
N ARG A 520 -6.24 12.91 -15.41
CA ARG A 520 -5.85 14.04 -16.26
C ARG A 520 -6.20 15.39 -15.63
N ALA A 521 -7.38 15.52 -15.03
CA ALA A 521 -7.77 16.70 -14.27
C ALA A 521 -6.89 16.90 -13.02
N ALA A 522 -6.56 15.82 -12.31
CA ALA A 522 -5.67 15.85 -11.16
C ALA A 522 -4.24 16.25 -11.57
N ALA A 523 -3.71 15.71 -12.68
CA ALA A 523 -2.42 16.13 -13.21
C ALA A 523 -2.44 17.61 -13.61
N ALA A 524 -3.50 18.08 -14.30
CA ALA A 524 -3.64 19.48 -14.69
C ALA A 524 -3.67 20.43 -13.47
N ALA A 525 -4.35 20.06 -12.39
CA ALA A 525 -4.47 20.88 -11.18
C ALA A 525 -3.21 20.83 -10.30
N LEU A 526 -2.61 19.65 -10.11
CA LEU A 526 -1.53 19.42 -9.14
C LEU A 526 -0.13 19.40 -9.76
N GLY A 527 -0.03 19.51 -11.09
CA GLY A 527 1.21 19.25 -11.82
C GLY A 527 1.36 17.77 -12.20
N PRO A 528 2.40 17.42 -12.98
CA PRO A 528 2.68 16.04 -13.42
C PRO A 528 2.65 14.99 -12.29
N ARG A 529 3.11 15.37 -11.09
CA ARG A 529 3.15 14.50 -9.91
C ARG A 529 1.76 14.18 -9.33
N GLY A 530 0.72 14.95 -9.66
CA GLY A 530 -0.68 14.67 -9.30
C GLY A 530 -1.14 13.28 -9.73
N TYR A 531 -0.62 12.77 -10.86
CA TYR A 531 -0.87 11.41 -11.30
C TYR A 531 -0.37 10.35 -10.29
N ARG A 532 0.80 10.56 -9.65
CA ARG A 532 1.31 9.64 -8.63
C ARG A 532 0.41 9.60 -7.40
N LEU A 533 -0.16 10.73 -6.98
CA LEU A 533 -1.10 10.77 -5.84
C LEU A 533 -2.35 9.97 -6.11
N VAL A 534 -2.96 10.18 -7.27
CA VAL A 534 -4.16 9.47 -7.70
C VAL A 534 -3.92 7.96 -7.68
N ASN A 535 -2.78 7.50 -8.22
CA ASN A 535 -2.42 6.09 -8.20
C ASN A 535 -2.08 5.57 -6.80
N ALA A 536 -1.37 6.36 -5.97
CA ALA A 536 -1.09 5.99 -4.60
C ALA A 536 -2.39 5.79 -3.82
N GLU A 537 -3.33 6.73 -3.89
CA GLU A 537 -4.62 6.62 -3.22
C GLU A 537 -5.44 5.40 -3.72
N ALA A 538 -5.37 5.10 -5.02
CA ALA A 538 -5.98 3.89 -5.57
C ALA A 538 -5.36 2.60 -4.99
N GLY A 539 -4.03 2.55 -4.84
CA GLY A 539 -3.32 1.46 -4.18
C GLY A 539 -3.67 1.33 -2.70
N MET A 540 -3.83 2.45 -2.00
CA MET A 540 -4.28 2.47 -0.60
C MET A 540 -5.69 1.88 -0.46
N ALA A 541 -6.62 2.28 -1.32
CA ALA A 541 -7.98 1.71 -1.36
C ALA A 541 -7.97 0.20 -1.64
N ALA A 542 -7.11 -0.26 -2.55
CA ALA A 542 -6.92 -1.67 -2.85
C ALA A 542 -6.42 -2.47 -1.64
N GLN A 543 -5.45 -1.93 -0.92
CA GLN A 543 -4.86 -2.57 0.25
C GLN A 543 -5.89 -2.74 1.38
N ASN A 544 -6.74 -1.73 1.61
CA ASN A 544 -7.85 -1.80 2.56
C ASN A 544 -8.91 -2.80 2.14
N CYS A 545 -9.28 -2.82 0.85
CA CYS A 545 -10.21 -3.79 0.30
C CYS A 545 -9.71 -5.23 0.54
N TYR A 546 -8.42 -5.49 0.30
CA TYR A 546 -7.81 -6.79 0.56
C TYR A 546 -7.86 -7.21 2.03
N LEU A 547 -7.59 -6.30 2.97
CA LEU A 547 -7.63 -6.60 4.42
C LEU A 547 -9.06 -6.82 4.90
N ALA A 548 -9.99 -5.96 4.49
CA ALA A 548 -11.39 -6.08 4.85
C ALA A 548 -11.97 -7.39 4.32
N ALA A 549 -11.69 -7.75 3.07
CA ALA A 549 -12.10 -9.03 2.51
C ALA A 549 -11.54 -10.21 3.31
N ALA A 550 -10.23 -10.19 3.62
CA ALA A 550 -9.60 -11.23 4.42
C ALA A 550 -10.20 -11.34 5.83
N ALA A 551 -10.47 -10.23 6.51
CA ALA A 551 -11.06 -10.20 7.85
C ALA A 551 -12.49 -10.79 7.85
N LEU A 552 -13.24 -10.54 6.78
CA LEU A 552 -14.61 -11.06 6.59
C LEU A 552 -14.65 -12.50 6.06
N GLY A 553 -13.49 -13.10 5.74
CA GLY A 553 -13.40 -14.44 5.14
C GLY A 553 -13.79 -14.49 3.65
N LEU A 554 -13.72 -13.34 2.95
CA LEU A 554 -13.98 -13.20 1.53
C LEU A 554 -12.68 -13.28 0.71
N GLY A 555 -12.80 -13.71 -0.55
CA GLY A 555 -11.74 -13.55 -1.54
C GLY A 555 -11.71 -12.12 -2.07
N CYS A 556 -10.51 -11.66 -2.42
CA CYS A 556 -10.29 -10.39 -3.11
C CYS A 556 -9.28 -10.55 -4.25
N GLY A 557 -9.44 -9.81 -5.34
CA GLY A 557 -8.57 -9.86 -6.51
C GLY A 557 -8.41 -8.50 -7.17
N ALA A 558 -7.18 -8.07 -7.42
CA ALA A 558 -6.89 -6.85 -8.17
C ALA A 558 -6.63 -7.18 -9.64
N ALA A 559 -7.15 -6.36 -10.54
CA ALA A 559 -6.98 -6.47 -11.98
C ALA A 559 -6.76 -5.11 -12.63
N LEU A 560 -5.76 -5.04 -13.52
CA LEU A 560 -5.41 -3.85 -14.32
C LEU A 560 -5.52 -4.09 -15.84
N ALA A 561 -5.74 -5.33 -16.24
CA ALA A 561 -5.73 -5.78 -17.63
C ALA A 561 -7.15 -5.78 -18.24
N PHE A 562 -7.78 -4.61 -18.29
CA PHE A 562 -9.12 -4.40 -18.84
C PHE A 562 -9.14 -3.25 -19.86
N ASP A 563 -10.20 -3.18 -20.69
CA ASP A 563 -10.50 -2.01 -21.54
C ASP A 563 -11.05 -0.85 -20.70
N PRO A 564 -10.28 0.23 -20.48
CA PRO A 564 -10.72 1.34 -19.63
C PRO A 564 -11.92 2.10 -20.22
N LEU A 565 -11.96 2.28 -21.54
CA LEU A 565 -13.05 3.01 -22.20
C LEU A 565 -14.35 2.19 -22.20
N GLY A 566 -14.26 0.90 -22.50
CA GLY A 566 -15.41 0.01 -22.41
C GLY A 566 -15.93 -0.10 -20.98
N LEU A 567 -15.05 -0.09 -19.98
CA LEU A 567 -15.44 -0.14 -18.58
C LEU A 567 -16.06 1.18 -18.12
N ALA A 568 -15.53 2.32 -18.56
CA ALA A 568 -16.12 3.64 -18.30
C ALA A 568 -17.55 3.75 -18.83
N ASP A 569 -17.79 3.26 -20.06
CA ASP A 569 -19.14 3.18 -20.65
C ASP A 569 -20.09 2.30 -19.82
N ARG A 570 -19.66 1.08 -19.45
CA ARG A 570 -20.50 0.16 -18.65
C ARG A 570 -20.81 0.67 -17.26
N PHE A 571 -19.87 1.40 -16.67
CA PHE A 571 -20.05 1.97 -15.35
C PHE A 571 -20.77 3.34 -15.36
N GLY A 572 -21.06 3.90 -16.54
CA GLY A 572 -21.69 5.21 -16.66
C GLY A 572 -20.81 6.36 -16.15
N LEU A 573 -19.49 6.25 -16.30
CA LEU A 573 -18.54 7.24 -15.78
C LEU A 573 -18.58 8.54 -16.59
N GLY A 574 -18.26 9.66 -15.94
CA GLY A 574 -18.17 10.97 -16.59
C GLY A 574 -16.99 11.07 -17.57
N PRO A 575 -16.97 12.10 -18.44
CA PRO A 575 -16.00 12.24 -19.53
C PRO A 575 -14.53 12.38 -19.08
N ASP A 576 -14.29 12.92 -17.88
CA ASP A 576 -12.96 13.08 -17.30
C ASP A 576 -12.61 11.96 -16.30
N GLU A 577 -13.50 10.97 -16.13
CA GLU A 577 -13.34 9.89 -15.17
C GLU A 577 -12.80 8.63 -15.84
N SER A 578 -11.86 7.97 -15.18
CA SER A 578 -11.22 6.75 -15.68
C SER A 578 -11.14 5.70 -14.57
N PRO A 579 -11.50 4.44 -14.86
CA PRO A 579 -11.26 3.34 -13.94
C PRO A 579 -9.77 2.99 -13.94
N LEU A 580 -9.12 3.19 -12.79
CA LEU A 580 -7.68 2.95 -12.64
C LEU A 580 -7.41 1.48 -12.34
N LEU A 581 -8.24 0.88 -11.50
CA LEU A 581 -8.05 -0.47 -10.94
C LEU A 581 -9.40 -1.15 -10.71
N LEU A 582 -9.49 -2.44 -11.03
CA LEU A 582 -10.60 -3.30 -10.62
C LEU A 582 -10.23 -4.11 -9.38
N LEU A 583 -11.16 -4.19 -8.43
CA LEU A 583 -11.11 -5.03 -7.23
C LEU A 583 -12.33 -5.94 -7.23
N MET A 584 -12.11 -7.22 -7.46
CA MET A 584 -13.15 -8.25 -7.40
C MET A 584 -13.25 -8.78 -5.97
N VAL A 585 -14.47 -8.87 -5.44
CA VAL A 585 -14.75 -9.37 -4.09
C VAL A 585 -15.82 -10.44 -4.16
N GLY A 586 -15.66 -11.53 -3.42
CA GLY A 586 -16.65 -12.61 -3.42
C GLY A 586 -16.28 -13.80 -2.55
N ASN A 587 -17.18 -14.76 -2.44
CA ASN A 587 -16.88 -16.05 -1.83
C ASN A 587 -15.89 -16.82 -2.70
N GLU A 588 -14.95 -17.54 -2.09
CA GLU A 588 -14.05 -18.44 -2.81
C GLU A 588 -14.60 -19.87 -2.82
N ARG A 589 -14.34 -20.62 -3.90
CA ARG A 589 -14.68 -22.04 -3.99
C ARG A 589 -13.93 -22.84 -2.92
N ARG A 590 -14.63 -23.78 -2.26
CA ARG A 590 -14.13 -24.59 -1.14
C ARG A 590 -13.51 -25.92 -1.55
N ASP A 591 -13.66 -26.34 -2.81
CA ASP A 591 -13.16 -27.60 -3.39
C ASP A 591 -11.67 -27.54 -3.76
N ARG A 592 -10.87 -26.80 -2.98
CA ARG A 592 -9.48 -26.46 -3.34
C ARG A 592 -8.47 -27.18 -2.47
N ALA A 593 -7.38 -27.60 -3.10
CA ALA A 593 -6.19 -28.06 -2.41
C ALA A 593 -5.32 -26.85 -2.06
N ASP A 594 -5.23 -26.55 -0.77
CA ASP A 594 -4.20 -25.68 -0.22
C ASP A 594 -3.05 -26.56 0.28
N VAL A 595 -1.89 -26.48 -0.36
CA VAL A 595 -0.70 -27.22 0.07
C VAL A 595 -0.02 -26.40 1.16
N ALA A 596 -0.14 -26.83 2.41
CA ALA A 596 0.56 -26.20 3.53
C ALA A 596 2.07 -26.45 3.40
N SER A 597 2.87 -25.38 3.35
CA SER A 597 4.31 -25.51 3.55
C SER A 597 4.55 -25.68 5.05
N GLY A 598 5.18 -26.78 5.47
CA GLY A 598 5.37 -27.14 6.89
C GLY A 598 6.34 -26.23 7.66
N LEU A 599 6.62 -25.02 7.20
CA LEU A 599 7.42 -24.03 7.93
C LEU A 599 6.48 -23.22 8.82
N ARG A 600 6.23 -23.74 10.04
CA ARG A 600 5.66 -22.97 11.14
C ARG A 600 6.77 -22.31 11.95
#